data_AF-A0A5C8JJ53-F1
#
_entry.id   AF-A0A5C8JJ53-F1
#
_cell.length_a   1.000
_cell.length_b   1.000
_cell.length_c   1.000
_cell.angle_alpha   90.00
_cell.angle_beta   90.00
_cell.angle_gamma   90.00
#
_symmetry.space_group_name_H-M   'P 1'
#
loop_
_entity.id
_entity.type
_entity.pdbx_description
1 polymer ?
#
loop_
_entity_poly.entity_id
_entity_poly.type
_entity_poly.pdbx_seq_one_letter_code
_entity_poly.pdbx_strand_id
1 'polypeptide(L)'
;MGIYSEFNKDLSKFEPTYRWGINKKQLKMIVQIIPGIVLIGVEVFFVEGIWFWIASILTALILITPPVLVAFGKWESFKKDLDFFLKYQDRYLVNEKIRRYDSSEFIKKNKQEKTSRPKK
;
A
#
# COMPACT_ATOMS: atom_id res chain seq x y z
N MET A 1 36.47 2.39 3.67
CA MET A 1 35.74 3.57 3.16
C MET A 1 34.25 3.27 3.32
N GLY A 2 33.56 4.07 4.13
CA GLY A 2 32.26 3.72 4.72
C GLY A 2 31.13 3.63 3.70
N ILE A 3 30.33 2.56 3.79
CA ILE A 3 29.03 2.46 3.15
C ILE A 3 28.02 3.06 4.14
N TYR A 4 28.02 4.38 4.25
CA TYR A 4 26.87 5.07 4.80
C TYR A 4 25.85 5.12 3.67
N SER A 5 24.92 4.16 3.67
CA SER A 5 23.66 4.36 2.96
C SER A 5 22.93 5.46 3.71
N GLU A 6 23.17 6.70 3.30
CA GLU A 6 22.26 7.79 3.58
C GLU A 6 20.95 7.42 2.88
N PHE A 7 20.10 6.69 3.60
CA PHE A 7 18.68 6.67 3.34
C PHE A 7 18.25 8.13 3.42
N ASN A 8 18.27 8.81 2.27
CA ASN A 8 17.58 10.06 2.08
C ASN A 8 16.16 9.80 2.58
N LYS A 9 15.82 10.37 3.75
CA LYS A 9 14.43 10.38 4.21
C LYS A 9 13.68 11.04 3.08
N ASP A 10 12.92 10.24 2.35
CA ASP A 10 12.18 10.66 1.18
C ASP A 10 11.09 11.62 1.66
N LEU A 11 11.46 12.91 1.76
CA LEU A 11 10.63 13.98 2.31
C LEU A 11 9.38 14.21 1.46
N SER A 12 9.33 13.66 0.23
CA SER A 12 8.14 13.63 -0.60
C SER A 12 6.96 12.87 0.03
N LYS A 13 7.24 11.96 0.98
CA LYS A 13 6.24 11.17 1.70
C LYS A 13 5.90 11.72 3.08
N PHE A 14 6.54 12.82 3.49
CA PHE A 14 6.29 13.42 4.79
C PHE A 14 5.02 14.27 4.72
N GLU A 15 3.96 13.80 5.37
CA GLU A 15 2.73 14.59 5.53
C GLU A 15 2.85 15.43 6.82
N PRO A 16 2.82 16.77 6.72
CA PRO A 16 2.94 17.62 7.90
C PRO A 16 1.75 17.39 8.82
N THR A 17 2.03 17.02 10.06
CA THR A 17 1.03 16.95 11.12
C THR A 17 0.51 18.36 11.41
N TYR A 18 -0.80 18.56 11.37
CA TYR A 18 -1.45 19.80 11.79
C TYR A 18 -1.39 19.94 13.32
N ARG A 19 -1.80 21.11 13.84
CA ARG A 19 -1.91 21.36 15.28
C ARG A 19 -2.68 20.19 15.93
N TRP A 20 -2.09 19.64 16.99
CA TRP A 20 -2.52 18.44 17.75
C TRP A 20 -2.04 17.08 17.23
N GLY A 21 -1.09 17.04 16.29
CA GLY A 21 -0.47 15.77 15.85
C GLY A 21 -1.36 14.96 14.89
N ILE A 22 -2.46 15.54 14.42
CA ILE A 22 -3.39 14.93 13.48
C ILE A 22 -2.98 15.30 12.05
N ASN A 23 -2.94 14.31 11.18
CA ASN A 23 -2.66 14.51 9.77
C ASN A 23 -3.94 14.92 9.00
N LYS A 24 -3.81 15.69 7.91
CA LYS A 24 -4.95 16.12 7.06
C LYS A 24 -5.81 14.95 6.59
N LYS A 25 -5.22 13.79 6.32
CA LYS A 25 -5.94 12.56 5.97
C LYS A 25 -6.80 12.03 7.12
N GLN A 26 -6.30 12.08 8.36
CA GLN A 26 -7.05 11.68 9.55
C GLN A 26 -8.19 12.65 9.86
N LEU A 27 -7.99 13.96 9.62
CA LEU A 27 -9.06 14.96 9.74
C LEU A 27 -10.19 14.67 8.74
N LYS A 28 -9.83 14.38 7.48
CA LYS A 28 -10.79 14.02 6.43
C LYS A 28 -11.56 12.74 6.79
N MET A 29 -10.87 11.76 7.36
CA MET A 29 -11.50 10.52 7.85
C MET A 29 -12.54 10.82 8.93
N ILE A 30 -12.22 11.64 9.93
CA ILE A 30 -13.16 11.98 11.00
C ILE A 30 -14.44 12.58 10.40
N VAL A 31 -14.30 13.54 9.48
CA VAL A 31 -15.44 14.17 8.81
C VAL A 31 -16.27 13.15 8.01
N GLN A 32 -15.60 12.20 7.33
CA GLN A 32 -16.27 11.20 6.50
C GLN A 32 -16.95 10.08 7.30
N ILE A 33 -16.54 9.83 8.54
CA ILE A 33 -17.15 8.80 9.41
C ILE A 33 -18.43 9.29 10.09
N ILE A 34 -18.59 10.60 10.30
CA ILE A 34 -19.75 11.18 11.01
C ILE A 34 -21.10 10.65 10.51
N PRO A 35 -21.39 10.58 9.19
CA PRO A 35 -22.67 10.06 8.71
C PRO A 35 -22.92 8.60 9.13
N GLY A 36 -21.87 7.76 9.15
CA GLY A 36 -21.97 6.37 9.58
C GLY A 36 -22.26 6.24 11.07
N ILE A 37 -21.63 7.06 11.90
CA ILE A 37 -21.92 7.09 13.35
C ILE A 37 -23.36 7.55 13.60
N VAL A 38 -23.82 8.58 12.88
CA VAL A 38 -25.21 9.08 12.99
C VAL A 38 -26.19 7.98 12.60
N LEU A 39 -25.94 7.27 11.50
CA LEU A 39 -26.78 6.15 11.05
C LEU A 39 -26.86 5.04 12.09
N ILE A 40 -25.72 4.62 12.66
CA ILE A 40 -25.71 3.61 13.73
C ILE A 40 -26.45 4.10 14.97
N GLY A 41 -26.30 5.39 15.33
CA GLY A 41 -27.05 5.99 16.43
C GLY A 41 -28.56 6.00 16.20
N VAL A 42 -29.00 6.18 14.95
CA VAL A 42 -30.41 6.07 14.56
C VAL A 42 -30.87 4.60 14.63
N GLU A 43 -30.07 3.65 14.16
CA GLU A 43 -30.39 2.21 14.20
C GLU A 43 -30.72 1.70 15.60
N VAL A 44 -30.12 2.28 16.65
CA VAL A 44 -30.42 1.93 18.06
C VAL A 44 -31.90 2.08 18.39
N PHE A 45 -32.61 3.04 17.77
CA PHE A 45 -34.02 3.29 18.05
C PHE A 45 -34.98 2.43 17.23
N PHE A 46 -34.51 1.83 16.13
CA PHE A 46 -35.36 1.10 15.18
C PHE A 46 -35.16 -0.42 15.22
N VAL A 47 -33.98 -0.87 15.63
CA VAL A 47 -33.60 -2.28 15.61
C VAL A 47 -33.11 -2.66 16.99
N GLU A 48 -33.73 -3.69 17.57
CA GLU A 48 -33.38 -4.20 18.91
C GLU A 48 -32.76 -5.61 18.84
N GLY A 49 -32.02 -5.97 19.88
CA GLY A 49 -31.45 -7.31 20.04
C GLY A 49 -30.31 -7.62 19.07
N ILE A 50 -30.24 -8.88 18.61
CA ILE A 50 -29.16 -9.36 17.73
C ILE A 50 -29.12 -8.61 16.38
N TRP A 51 -30.28 -8.19 15.87
CA TRP A 51 -30.39 -7.54 14.57
C TRP A 51 -29.71 -6.17 14.54
N PHE A 52 -29.68 -5.47 15.67
CA PHE A 52 -28.95 -4.21 15.79
C PHE A 52 -27.46 -4.41 15.55
N TRP A 53 -26.88 -5.45 16.15
CA TRP A 53 -25.46 -5.75 16.00
C TRP A 53 -25.11 -6.08 14.55
N ILE A 54 -25.94 -6.87 13.89
CA ILE A 54 -25.73 -7.23 12.48
C ILE A 54 -25.82 -5.99 11.59
N ALA A 55 -26.86 -5.17 11.77
CA ALA A 55 -27.03 -3.93 11.02
C ALA A 55 -25.86 -2.98 11.27
N SER A 56 -25.53 -2.69 12.52
CA SER A 56 -24.44 -1.80 12.91
C SER A 56 -23.09 -2.23 12.34
N ILE A 57 -22.79 -3.53 12.33
CA ILE A 57 -21.56 -4.07 11.72
C ILE A 57 -21.55 -3.83 10.21
N LEU A 58 -22.65 -4.09 9.52
CA LEU A 58 -22.77 -3.84 8.08
C LEU A 58 -22.60 -2.35 7.76
N THR A 59 -23.26 -1.48 8.53
CA THR A 59 -23.21 -0.03 8.38
C THR A 59 -21.78 0.48 8.63
N ALA A 60 -21.10 -0.04 9.63
CA ALA A 60 -19.69 0.25 9.90
C ALA A 60 -18.77 -0.23 8.77
N LEU A 61 -18.98 -1.44 8.24
CA LEU A 61 -18.17 -1.99 7.16
C LEU A 61 -18.25 -1.13 5.90
N ILE A 62 -19.44 -0.60 5.59
CA ILE A 62 -19.69 0.16 4.36
C ILE A 62 -19.25 1.62 4.51
N LEU A 63 -19.57 2.27 5.63
CA LEU A 63 -19.40 3.72 5.77
C LEU A 63 -18.15 4.11 6.57
N ILE A 64 -17.69 3.27 7.50
CA ILE A 64 -16.58 3.58 8.40
C ILE A 64 -15.27 2.97 7.89
N THR A 65 -15.29 1.73 7.41
CA THR A 65 -14.07 1.05 6.96
C THR A 65 -13.35 1.76 5.80
N PRO A 66 -14.03 2.26 4.74
CA PRO A 66 -13.33 2.94 3.64
C PRO A 66 -12.54 4.19 4.07
N PRO A 67 -13.13 5.18 4.79
CA PRO A 67 -12.37 6.35 5.22
C PRO A 67 -11.23 6.00 6.19
N VAL A 68 -11.40 4.98 7.04
CA VAL A 68 -10.33 4.47 7.92
C VAL A 68 -9.16 3.93 7.09
N LEU A 69 -9.43 3.07 6.11
CA LEU A 69 -8.38 2.50 5.25
C LEU A 69 -7.65 3.57 4.43
N VAL A 70 -8.34 4.63 4.02
CA VAL A 70 -7.74 5.78 3.32
C VAL A 70 -6.82 6.57 4.27
N ALA A 71 -7.22 6.79 5.53
CA ALA A 71 -6.38 7.48 6.50
C ALA A 71 -5.07 6.75 6.81
N PHE A 72 -5.12 5.41 6.88
CA PHE A 72 -3.94 4.58 7.08
C PHE A 72 -3.13 4.34 5.79
N GLY A 73 -3.56 4.88 4.64
CA GLY A 73 -2.90 4.65 3.35
C GLY A 73 -2.97 3.20 2.87
N LYS A 74 -3.80 2.35 3.50
CA LYS A 74 -3.95 0.92 3.17
C LYS A 74 -5.00 0.66 2.11
N TRP A 75 -5.78 1.68 1.72
CA TRP A 75 -6.85 1.55 0.74
C TRP A 75 -6.38 1.02 -0.62
N GLU A 76 -5.22 1.46 -1.10
CA GLU A 76 -4.66 0.99 -2.38
C GLU A 76 -4.20 -0.46 -2.30
N SER A 77 -3.60 -0.88 -1.18
CA SER A 77 -3.24 -2.28 -0.94
C SER A 77 -4.49 -3.15 -0.84
N PHE A 78 -5.49 -2.70 -0.09
CA PHE A 78 -6.76 -3.42 0.05
C PHE A 78 -7.48 -3.60 -1.30
N LYS A 79 -7.50 -2.57 -2.15
CA LYS A 79 -8.03 -2.68 -3.52
C LYS A 79 -7.25 -3.68 -4.37
N LYS A 80 -5.92 -3.67 -4.28
CA LYS A 80 -5.07 -4.63 -4.99
C LYS A 80 -5.32 -6.06 -4.52
N ASP A 81 -5.47 -6.26 -3.22
CA ASP A 81 -5.77 -7.57 -2.64
C ASP A 81 -7.16 -8.04 -3.10
N LEU A 82 -8.18 -7.17 -3.04
CA LEU A 82 -9.50 -7.49 -3.58
C LEU A 82 -9.48 -7.81 -5.07
N ASP A 83 -8.78 -7.01 -5.89
CA ASP A 83 -8.61 -7.28 -7.32
C ASP A 83 -7.88 -8.62 -7.53
N PHE A 84 -6.90 -8.95 -6.71
CA PHE A 84 -6.21 -10.24 -6.75
C PHE A 84 -7.16 -11.41 -6.46
N PHE A 85 -7.93 -11.32 -5.37
CA PHE A 85 -8.88 -12.38 -5.00
C PHE A 85 -10.05 -12.51 -5.97
N LEU A 86 -10.56 -11.40 -6.52
CA LEU A 86 -11.75 -11.42 -7.38
C LEU A 86 -11.44 -11.74 -8.84
N LYS A 87 -10.33 -11.22 -9.38
CA LYS A 87 -10.00 -11.37 -10.82
C LYS A 87 -8.93 -12.40 -11.10
N TYR A 88 -8.03 -12.64 -10.16
CA TYR A 88 -6.81 -13.41 -10.41
C TYR A 88 -6.75 -14.76 -9.67
N GLN A 89 -7.87 -15.17 -9.06
CA GLN A 89 -7.99 -16.49 -8.42
C GLN A 89 -7.73 -17.64 -9.40
N ASP A 90 -8.05 -17.45 -10.68
CA ASP A 90 -7.84 -18.44 -11.75
C ASP A 90 -6.49 -18.31 -12.48
N ARG A 91 -5.49 -17.66 -11.87
CA ARG A 91 -4.13 -17.77 -12.41
C ARG A 91 -3.59 -19.16 -12.10
N TYR A 92 -3.86 -20.10 -13.02
CA TYR A 92 -2.98 -21.24 -13.25
C TYR A 92 -1.55 -20.70 -13.24
N LEU A 93 -0.69 -21.31 -12.44
CA LEU A 93 0.76 -21.12 -12.54
C LEU A 93 1.14 -21.59 -13.95
N VAL A 94 1.07 -20.69 -14.93
CA VAL A 94 1.71 -20.90 -16.22
C VAL A 94 3.20 -20.88 -15.89
N ASN A 95 3.70 -22.09 -15.62
CA ASN A 95 5.10 -22.40 -15.38
C ASN A 95 5.89 -22.17 -16.68
N GLU A 96 5.94 -20.94 -17.15
CA GLU A 96 7.04 -20.49 -17.98
C GLU A 96 8.20 -20.26 -17.02
N LYS A 97 8.99 -21.32 -16.85
CA LYS A 97 10.25 -21.37 -16.09
C LYS A 97 10.93 -20.00 -16.09
N ILE A 98 10.92 -19.33 -14.94
CA ILE A 98 11.75 -18.14 -14.71
C ILE A 98 13.19 -18.58 -15.01
N ARG A 99 13.75 -18.09 -16.13
CA ARG A 99 15.11 -18.42 -16.55
C ARG A 99 16.04 -17.87 -15.48
N ARG A 100 16.68 -18.75 -14.72
CA ARG A 100 17.72 -18.38 -13.76
C ARG A 100 18.95 -18.00 -14.58
N TYR A 101 19.22 -16.70 -14.68
CA TYR A 101 20.46 -16.19 -15.24
C TYR A 101 21.61 -16.53 -14.28
N ASP A 102 22.71 -17.05 -14.81
CA ASP A 102 23.92 -17.25 -14.01
C ASP A 102 24.65 -15.91 -13.86
N SER A 103 25.20 -15.67 -12.69
CA SER A 103 26.00 -14.47 -12.36
C SER A 103 27.12 -14.19 -13.38
N SER A 104 27.61 -15.23 -14.05
CA SER A 104 28.64 -15.13 -15.10
C SER A 104 28.18 -14.46 -16.40
N GLU A 105 26.87 -14.40 -16.68
CA GLU A 105 26.35 -13.80 -17.93
C GLU A 105 26.46 -12.26 -17.95
N PHE A 106 26.70 -11.62 -16.80
CA PHE A 106 26.77 -10.16 -16.69
C PHE A 106 28.20 -9.59 -16.69
N ILE A 107 29.22 -10.44 -16.75
CA ILE A 107 30.62 -9.98 -16.75
C ILE A 107 31.05 -9.69 -18.20
N LYS A 108 31.00 -8.41 -18.60
CA LYS A 108 31.60 -7.95 -19.86
C LYS A 108 33.11 -8.23 -19.83
N LYS A 109 33.59 -9.14 -20.70
CA LYS A 109 35.03 -9.36 -20.91
C LYS A 109 35.65 -8.10 -21.51
N ASN A 110 36.31 -7.29 -20.68
CA ASN A 110 37.17 -6.21 -21.14
C ASN A 110 38.39 -6.80 -21.86
N LYS A 111 38.31 -6.94 -23.19
CA LYS A 111 39.46 -7.25 -24.04
C LYS A 111 40.30 -5.98 -24.18
N GLN A 112 41.23 -5.76 -23.26
CA GLN A 112 42.25 -4.73 -23.42
C GLN A 112 43.32 -5.25 -24.39
N GLU A 113 43.24 -4.82 -25.64
CA GLU A 113 44.29 -4.99 -26.62
C GLU A 113 45.41 -3.98 -26.30
N LYS A 114 46.51 -4.48 -25.73
CA LYS A 114 47.72 -3.66 -25.47
C LYS A 114 48.34 -3.27 -26.81
N THR A 115 48.06 -2.08 -27.31
CA THR A 115 48.81 -1.47 -28.41
C THR A 115 50.19 -1.06 -27.90
N SER A 116 51.21 -1.85 -28.22
CA SER A 116 52.62 -1.46 -28.01
C SER A 116 52.98 -0.34 -28.98
N ARG A 117 53.22 0.88 -28.47
CA ARG A 117 53.83 1.97 -29.25
C ARG A 117 55.33 1.70 -29.44
N PRO A 118 55.93 1.90 -30.63
CA PRO A 118 57.37 1.88 -30.78
C PRO A 118 57.97 3.19 -30.26
N LYS A 119 59.06 3.09 -29.48
CA LYS A 119 59.88 4.25 -29.08
C LYS A 119 60.64 4.77 -30.30
N LYS A 120 60.59 6.08 -30.54
CA LYS A 120 61.62 6.84 -31.26
C LYS A 120 62.43 7.60 -30.22
#